data_AF-A0A6V7KQE3-F1
#
_entry.id   AF-A0A6V7KQE3-F1
#
_cell.length_a   1.000
_cell.length_b   1.000
_cell.length_c   1.000
_cell.angle_alpha   90.00
_cell.angle_beta   90.00
_cell.angle_gamma   90.00
#
_symmetry.space_group_name_H-M   'P 1'
#
loop_
_entity.id
_entity.type
_entity.pdbx_description
1 polymer ?
#
loop_
_entity_poly.entity_id
_entity_poly.type
_entity_poly.pdbx_seq_one_letter_code
_entity_poly.pdbx_strand_id
1 'polypeptide(L)'
;MSDDDSSDAGGVSHSLYVVAFPGEEAESDKQSIDIVPESWIIFKSAKNPKDMCYFPPKKDWHKLGTWISTNIEPKKSWKTYSIEILTIT
;
A
#
# COMPACT_ATOMS: atom_id res chain seq x y z
N MET A 1 20.39 -1.68 -42.67
CA MET A 1 19.24 -2.53 -42.31
C MET A 1 19.56 -3.03 -40.90
N SER A 2 19.18 -2.27 -39.88
CA SER A 2 17.83 -2.28 -39.26
C SER A 2 17.69 -3.56 -38.43
N ASP A 3 17.52 -3.57 -37.11
CA ASP A 3 17.13 -2.52 -36.17
C ASP A 3 17.65 -2.86 -34.76
N ASP A 4 17.91 -1.81 -33.98
CA ASP A 4 17.95 -1.79 -32.53
C ASP A 4 16.60 -2.30 -31.98
N ASP A 5 16.59 -3.44 -31.26
CA ASP A 5 15.49 -3.79 -30.35
C ASP A 5 16.02 -3.65 -28.91
N SER A 6 16.24 -2.41 -28.51
CA SER A 6 16.25 -2.07 -27.08
C SER A 6 14.80 -2.06 -26.63
N SER A 7 14.31 -3.21 -26.21
CA SER A 7 13.01 -3.35 -25.57
C SER A 7 13.04 -2.52 -24.28
N ASP A 8 12.46 -1.33 -24.37
CA ASP A 8 12.17 -0.44 -23.25
C ASP A 8 11.34 -1.25 -22.25
N ALA A 9 12.00 -1.79 -21.22
CA ALA A 9 11.33 -2.36 -20.06
C ALA A 9 10.72 -1.18 -19.33
N GLY A 10 9.55 -0.75 -19.80
CA GLY A 10 8.69 0.23 -19.17
C GLY A 10 8.40 -0.24 -17.75
N GLY A 11 9.29 0.13 -16.83
CA GLY A 11 9.16 -0.16 -15.42
C GLY A 11 7.86 0.50 -15.00
N VAL A 12 6.86 -0.31 -14.68
CA VAL A 12 5.63 0.21 -14.11
C VAL A 12 6.02 0.87 -12.79
N SER A 13 6.07 2.20 -12.80
CA SER A 13 6.33 2.99 -11.61
C SER A 13 5.13 2.82 -10.69
N HIS A 14 5.23 1.92 -9.73
CA HIS A 14 4.20 1.73 -8.71
C HIS A 14 4.38 2.79 -7.63
N SER A 15 3.40 3.68 -7.50
CA SER A 15 3.36 4.65 -6.40
C SER A 15 3.25 3.91 -5.06
N LEU A 16 4.18 4.18 -4.15
CA LEU A 16 4.13 3.71 -2.77
C LEU A 16 3.78 4.89 -1.85
N TYR A 17 3.01 4.59 -0.80
CA TYR A 17 2.61 5.56 0.20
C TYR A 17 3.06 5.09 1.58
N VAL A 18 3.57 6.04 2.38
CA VAL A 18 3.75 5.83 3.81
C VAL A 18 2.42 6.13 4.48
N VAL A 19 1.88 5.16 5.20
CA VAL A 19 0.57 5.25 5.84
C VAL A 19 0.69 4.98 7.33
N ALA A 20 -0.06 5.72 8.13
CA ALA A 20 -0.22 5.47 9.55
C ALA A 20 -1.61 4.89 9.83
N PHE A 21 -1.72 4.01 10.81
CA PHE A 21 -2.99 3.35 11.19
C PHE A 21 -3.51 3.94 12.52
N PRO A 22 -4.48 4.87 12.49
CA PRO A 22 -4.98 5.51 13.70
C PRO A 22 -5.69 4.50 14.61
N GLY A 23 -5.33 4.47 15.89
CA GLY A 23 -5.93 3.57 16.88
C GLY A 23 -5.40 2.13 16.87
N GLU A 24 -4.48 1.81 15.97
CA GLU A 24 -3.67 0.59 16.05
C GLU A 24 -2.32 0.96 16.68
N GLU A 25 -2.19 0.73 17.99
CA GLU A 25 -0.93 0.93 18.71
C GLU A 25 0.03 -0.21 18.37
N ALA A 26 1.23 0.13 17.89
CA ALA A 26 2.36 -0.78 17.98
C ALA A 26 2.69 -1.00 19.47
N GLU A 27 3.36 -2.12 19.80
CA GLU A 27 3.83 -2.35 21.17
C GLU A 27 4.56 -1.08 21.68
N SER A 28 4.00 -0.42 22.71
CA SER A 28 4.50 0.80 23.37
C SER A 28 4.00 2.16 22.83
N ASP A 29 2.68 2.43 22.77
CA ASP A 29 2.08 3.75 22.49
C ASP A 29 2.54 4.45 21.19
N LYS A 30 3.16 3.70 20.28
CA LYS A 30 3.67 4.21 19.01
C LYS A 30 2.63 3.95 17.94
N GLN A 31 2.31 4.99 17.17
CA GLN A 31 1.46 4.87 15.99
C GLN A 31 2.06 3.83 15.03
N SER A 32 1.25 2.86 14.60
CA SER A 32 1.67 1.90 13.59
C SER A 32 1.80 2.58 12.21
N ILE A 33 2.96 2.41 11.56
CA ILE A 33 3.28 3.00 10.24
C ILE A 33 3.75 1.88 9.31
N ASP A 34 3.30 1.90 8.06
CA ASP A 34 3.73 0.95 7.02
C ASP A 34 3.86 1.62 5.64
N ILE A 35 4.48 0.93 4.68
CA ILE A 35 4.60 1.35 3.29
C ILE A 35 3.69 0.45 2.45
N VAL A 36 2.78 1.04 1.68
CA VAL A 36 1.80 0.28 0.88
C VAL A 36 1.74 0.75 -0.57
N PRO A 37 1.41 -0.13 -1.52
CA PRO A 37 1.09 0.27 -2.89
C PRO A 37 -0.19 1.11 -2.94
N GLU A 38 -0.24 2.04 -3.89
CA GLU A 38 -1.45 2.84 -4.17
C GLU A 38 -2.68 1.97 -4.43
N SER A 39 -2.51 0.81 -5.09
CA SER A 39 -3.62 -0.12 -5.37
C SER A 39 -4.28 -0.67 -4.10
N TRP A 40 -3.62 -0.59 -2.95
CA TRP A 40 -4.18 -1.01 -1.67
C TRP A 40 -4.99 0.10 -1.01
N ILE A 41 -4.88 1.34 -1.48
CA ILE A 41 -5.51 2.52 -0.90
C ILE A 41 -6.85 2.81 -1.57
N ILE A 42 -7.86 3.07 -0.74
CA ILE A 42 -9.13 3.66 -1.14
C ILE A 42 -9.07 5.11 -0.68
N PHE A 43 -8.83 6.02 -1.63
CA PHE A 43 -8.84 7.45 -1.35
C PHE A 43 -10.23 7.92 -0.91
N LYS A 44 -10.24 8.85 0.04
CA LYS A 44 -11.44 9.48 0.58
C LYS A 44 -12.34 9.92 -0.57
N SER A 45 -13.62 9.61 -0.41
CA SER A 45 -14.66 10.12 -1.30
C SER A 45 -15.50 11.14 -0.55
N ALA A 46 -16.28 11.94 -1.27
CA ALA A 46 -17.24 12.86 -0.66
C ALA A 46 -18.21 12.18 0.33
N LYS A 47 -18.39 10.84 0.25
CA LYS A 47 -19.28 10.05 1.12
C LYS A 47 -18.56 9.45 2.33
N ASN A 48 -17.23 9.33 2.31
CA ASN A 48 -16.45 8.80 3.41
C ASN A 48 -15.14 9.59 3.52
N PRO A 49 -15.03 10.52 4.49
CA PRO A 49 -13.95 11.50 4.53
C PRO A 49 -12.61 10.91 4.96
N LYS A 50 -12.54 9.61 5.27
CA LYS A 50 -11.33 8.91 5.71
C LYS A 50 -10.74 8.08 4.57
N ASP A 51 -9.43 8.17 4.40
CA ASP A 51 -8.68 7.25 3.56
C ASP A 51 -8.65 5.86 4.21
N MET A 52 -8.71 4.81 3.40
CA MET A 52 -8.70 3.43 3.87
C MET A 52 -7.64 2.62 3.13
N CYS A 53 -7.13 1.56 3.74
CA CYS A 53 -6.20 0.63 3.11
C CYS A 53 -6.71 -0.81 3.26
N TYR A 54 -6.63 -1.59 2.18
CA TYR A 54 -6.76 -3.04 2.26
C TYR A 54 -5.49 -3.63 2.89
N PHE A 55 -5.67 -4.50 3.87
CA PHE A 55 -4.56 -5.17 4.53
C PHE A 55 -4.87 -6.65 4.77
N PRO A 56 -3.88 -7.53 4.59
CA PRO A 56 -4.08 -8.94 4.84
C PRO A 56 -4.27 -9.26 6.32
N PRO A 57 -4.82 -10.43 6.65
CA PRO A 57 -4.89 -10.90 8.03
C PRO A 57 -3.52 -10.92 8.70
N LYS A 58 -3.46 -10.61 10.02
CA LYS A 58 -2.20 -10.49 10.79
C LYS A 58 -1.25 -11.68 10.63
N LYS A 59 -1.79 -12.90 10.53
CA LYS A 59 -1.00 -14.13 10.28
C LYS A 59 -0.18 -14.10 8.99
N ASP A 60 -0.60 -13.31 8.00
CA ASP A 60 0.01 -13.19 6.68
C ASP A 60 0.90 -11.95 6.56
N TRP A 61 1.08 -11.15 7.63
CA TRP A 61 1.90 -9.93 7.58
C TRP A 61 3.37 -10.19 7.25
N HIS A 62 3.88 -11.40 7.57
CA HIS A 62 5.21 -11.83 7.15
C HIS A 62 5.40 -11.89 5.62
N LYS A 63 4.32 -11.82 4.83
CA LYS A 63 4.34 -11.82 3.36
C LYS A 63 4.29 -10.43 2.75
N LEU A 64 4.11 -9.38 3.56
CA LEU A 64 3.90 -7.99 3.07
C LEU A 64 5.04 -7.54 2.17
N GLY A 65 6.30 -7.67 2.61
CA GLY A 65 7.45 -7.26 1.81
C GLY A 65 7.49 -7.91 0.42
N THR A 66 7.21 -9.22 0.34
CA THR A 66 7.10 -9.92 -0.95
C THR A 66 5.94 -9.38 -1.78
N TRP A 67 4.75 -9.24 -1.20
CA TRP A 67 3.57 -8.78 -1.94
C TRP A 67 3.66 -7.34 -2.43
N ILE A 68 4.29 -6.47 -1.65
CA ILE A 68 4.60 -5.09 -2.05
C ILE A 68 5.60 -5.12 -3.21
N SER A 69 6.69 -5.89 -3.09
CA SER A 69 7.71 -6.00 -4.14
C SER A 69 7.19 -6.59 -5.45
N THR A 70 6.17 -7.45 -5.40
CA THR A 70 5.56 -8.07 -6.59
C THR A 70 4.22 -7.42 -6.97
N ASN A 71 3.88 -6.26 -6.40
CA ASN A 71 2.65 -5.50 -6.62
C ASN A 71 1.38 -6.40 -6.66
N ILE A 72 1.21 -7.23 -5.63
CA ILE A 72 0.01 -8.07 -5.48
C ILE A 72 -1.20 -7.17 -5.28
N GLU A 73 -2.24 -7.38 -6.09
CA GLU A 73 -3.52 -6.72 -5.92
C GLU A 73 -4.24 -7.18 -4.64
N PRO A 74 -4.97 -6.28 -3.95
CA PRO A 74 -5.76 -6.64 -2.79
C PRO A 74 -6.76 -7.76 -3.09
N LYS A 75 -6.86 -8.71 -2.16
CA LYS A 75 -7.83 -9.81 -2.27
C LYS A 75 -9.13 -9.44 -1.58
N LYS A 76 -10.26 -9.96 -2.07
CA LYS A 76 -11.58 -9.78 -1.44
C LYS A 76 -11.64 -10.20 0.04
N SER A 77 -10.74 -11.08 0.49
CA SER A 77 -10.65 -11.54 1.87
C SER A 77 -9.86 -10.62 2.81
N TRP A 78 -9.23 -9.58 2.27
CA TRP A 78 -8.46 -8.62 3.06
C TRP A 78 -9.40 -7.68 3.81
N LYS A 79 -8.97 -7.24 4.98
CA LYS A 79 -9.73 -6.28 5.80
C LYS A 79 -9.36 -4.87 5.38
N THR A 80 -10.27 -3.92 5.60
CA THR A 80 -10.01 -2.50 5.41
C THR A 80 -9.72 -1.84 6.74
N TYR A 81 -8.71 -0.96 6.75
CA TYR A 81 -8.30 -0.20 7.91
C TYR A 81 -8.32 1.28 7.57
N SER A 82 -8.75 2.14 8.50
CA SER A 82 -8.57 3.58 8.33
C SER A 82 -7.09 3.91 8.38
N ILE A 83 -6.66 4.82 7.51
CA ILE A 83 -5.26 5.25 7.43
C ILE A 83 -5.15 6.77 7.35
N GLU A 84 -3.96 7.26 7.65
CA GLU A 84 -3.51 8.61 7.34
C GLU A 84 -2.29 8.52 6.41
N ILE A 85 -2.35 9.19 5.26
CA ILE A 85 -1.21 9.25 4.33
C ILE A 85 -0.21 10.29 4.86
N LEU A 86 1.00 9.85 5.14
CA LEU A 86 2.08 10.73 5.60
C LEU A 86 2.78 11.35 4.38
N THR A 87 2.82 12.67 4.33
CA THR A 87 3.56 13.42 3.29
C THR A 87 4.86 13.95 3.89
N ILE A 88 5.97 13.71 3.20
CA ILE A 88 7.26 14.32 3.53
C ILE A 88 7.27 15.69 2.85
N THR A 89 7.18 16.76 3.64
CA THR A 89 7.41 18.14 3.21
C THR A 89 8.86 18.55 3.37
#